data_AF-A0A221SXG7-F1
#
_entry.id   AF-A0A221SXG7-F1
#
_cell.length_a   1.000
_cell.length_b   1.000
_cell.length_c   1.000
_cell.angle_alpha   90.00
_cell.angle_beta   90.00
_cell.angle_gamma   90.00
#
_symmetry.space_group_name_H-M   'P 1'
#
loop_
_entity.id
_entity.type
_entity.pdbx_description
1 polymer ?
#
loop_
_entity_poly.entity_id
_entity_poly.type
_entity_poly.pdbx_seq_one_letter_code
_entity_poly.pdbx_strand_id
1 'polypeptide(L)'
;METAVIHASHSKQGFTLIEVLVVIAILGILLALGFGSYTRWRASSAVMEGAQQFARDVDRTRTSAKRENACWRIQPSASTNATTYLIERFTTSTCTGTAVSTQTRTLPRGTQMTSNSTEINVNFVPPYGTTDASPNEYTVAWTGNTTISRTIRITSVLGKTVIR
;
A
#
# COMPACT_ATOMS: atom_id res chain seq x y z
N MET A 1 -22.33 65.71 -40.81
CA MET A 1 -21.24 65.08 -40.04
C MET A 1 -21.73 63.70 -39.66
N GLU A 2 -21.10 62.70 -40.27
CA GLU A 2 -21.51 61.31 -40.36
C GLU A 2 -21.04 60.55 -39.12
N THR A 3 -21.89 59.71 -38.53
CA THR A 3 -21.48 58.66 -37.61
C THR A 3 -22.22 57.38 -37.96
N ALA A 4 -21.65 56.62 -38.91
CA ALA A 4 -22.07 55.26 -39.19
C ALA A 4 -21.48 54.33 -38.11
N VAL A 5 -22.33 53.81 -37.24
CA VAL A 5 -21.94 52.83 -36.21
C VAL A 5 -21.95 51.44 -36.85
N ILE A 6 -20.76 50.87 -37.08
CA ILE A 6 -20.61 49.52 -37.60
C ILE A 6 -20.88 48.53 -36.47
N HIS A 7 -22.09 47.94 -36.44
CA HIS A 7 -22.36 46.78 -35.61
C HIS A 7 -21.75 45.55 -36.27
N ALA A 8 -20.56 45.15 -35.81
CA ALA A 8 -19.99 43.85 -36.15
C ALA A 8 -20.88 42.75 -35.54
N SER A 9 -21.68 42.06 -36.36
CA SER A 9 -22.48 40.93 -35.89
C SER A 9 -21.54 39.77 -35.57
N HIS A 10 -21.34 39.50 -34.28
CA HIS A 10 -20.61 38.33 -33.82
C HIS A 10 -21.48 37.08 -34.05
N SER A 11 -21.18 36.31 -35.09
CA SER A 11 -21.83 35.04 -35.39
C SER A 11 -21.45 34.02 -34.31
N LYS A 12 -22.36 33.79 -33.35
CA LYS A 12 -22.25 32.68 -32.40
C LYS A 12 -22.42 31.37 -33.17
N GLN A 13 -21.32 30.77 -33.60
CA GLN A 13 -21.32 29.40 -34.14
C GLN A 13 -21.63 28.42 -32.99
N GLY A 14 -22.77 27.74 -33.10
CA GLY A 14 -23.16 26.67 -32.18
C GLY A 14 -22.55 25.34 -32.58
N PHE A 15 -22.34 24.46 -31.59
CA PHE A 15 -21.86 23.09 -31.78
C PHE A 15 -22.91 22.28 -32.54
N THR A 16 -22.50 21.47 -33.51
CA THR A 16 -23.46 20.63 -34.25
C THR A 16 -23.72 19.31 -33.53
N LEU A 17 -24.92 18.72 -33.71
CA LEU A 17 -25.25 17.42 -33.09
C LEU A 17 -24.30 16.31 -33.56
N ILE A 18 -23.91 16.34 -34.83
CA ILE A 18 -22.96 15.36 -35.38
C ILE A 18 -21.56 15.53 -34.78
N GLU A 19 -21.14 16.76 -34.48
CA GLU A 19 -19.84 17.03 -33.83
C GLU A 19 -19.81 16.47 -32.41
N VAL A 20 -20.90 16.63 -31.64
CA VAL A 20 -21.00 15.98 -30.31
C VAL A 20 -20.95 14.46 -30.42
N LEU A 21 -21.62 13.87 -31.41
CA LEU A 21 -21.65 12.41 -31.60
C LEU A 21 -20.25 11.87 -31.93
N VAL A 22 -19.52 12.53 -32.83
CA VAL A 22 -18.15 12.17 -33.19
C VAL A 22 -17.21 12.31 -31.99
N VAL A 23 -17.33 13.38 -31.20
CA VAL A 23 -16.51 13.58 -29.99
C VAL A 23 -16.76 12.47 -28.96
N ILE A 24 -18.02 12.11 -28.70
CA ILE A 24 -18.35 11.02 -27.78
C ILE A 24 -17.83 9.68 -28.31
N ALA A 25 -17.91 9.44 -29.61
CA ALA A 25 -17.36 8.23 -30.23
C ALA A 25 -15.83 8.13 -30.02
N ILE A 26 -15.09 9.22 -30.24
CA ILE A 26 -13.64 9.28 -30.01
C ILE A 26 -13.33 9.07 -28.52
N LEU A 27 -14.05 9.73 -27.61
CA LEU A 27 -13.88 9.55 -26.17
C LEU A 27 -14.15 8.11 -25.73
N GLY A 28 -15.18 7.46 -26.27
CA GLY A 28 -15.48 6.06 -25.99
C GLY A 28 -14.33 5.13 -26.36
N ILE A 29 -13.72 5.34 -27.53
CA ILE A 29 -12.54 4.57 -27.97
C ILE A 29 -11.36 4.80 -27.02
N LEU A 30 -11.06 6.06 -26.67
CA LEU A 30 -9.95 6.38 -25.76
C LEU A 30 -10.15 5.77 -24.36
N LEU A 31 -11.36 5.82 -23.82
CA LEU A 31 -11.69 5.23 -22.52
C LEU A 31 -11.56 3.70 -22.54
N ALA A 32 -12.01 3.06 -23.63
CA ALA A 32 -11.88 1.61 -23.79
C ALA A 32 -10.42 1.15 -23.75
N LEU A 33 -9.52 1.90 -24.41
CA LEU A 33 -8.07 1.62 -24.39
C LEU A 33 -7.44 1.91 -23.02
N GLY A 34 -7.86 2.99 -22.35
CA GLY A 34 -7.28 3.43 -21.08
C GLY A 34 -7.69 2.59 -19.87
N PHE A 35 -8.90 2.02 -19.86
CA PHE A 35 -9.49 1.41 -18.66
C PHE A 35 -8.66 0.25 -18.07
N GLY A 36 -8.16 -0.67 -18.91
CA GLY A 36 -7.33 -1.79 -18.46
C GLY A 36 -6.01 -1.32 -17.83
N SER A 37 -5.36 -0.32 -18.44
CA SER A 37 -4.10 0.24 -17.91
C SER A 37 -4.32 0.92 -16.55
N TYR A 38 -5.44 1.65 -16.40
CA TYR A 38 -5.78 2.37 -15.19
C TYR A 38 -6.04 1.42 -14.01
N THR A 39 -6.81 0.36 -14.22
CA THR A 39 -7.11 -0.62 -13.16
C THR A 39 -5.85 -1.34 -12.68
N ARG A 40 -4.95 -1.71 -13.60
CA ARG A 40 -3.64 -2.31 -13.25
C ARG A 40 -2.74 -1.34 -12.50
N TRP A 41 -2.66 -0.08 -12.93
CA TRP A 41 -1.89 0.95 -12.24
C TRP A 41 -2.40 1.19 -10.82
N ARG A 42 -3.73 1.26 -10.63
CA ARG A 42 -4.36 1.38 -9.31
C ARG A 42 -4.00 0.20 -8.40
N ALA A 43 -4.12 -1.02 -8.90
CA ALA A 43 -3.76 -2.23 -8.14
C ALA A 43 -2.27 -2.24 -7.75
N SER A 44 -1.37 -1.93 -8.70
CA SER A 44 0.07 -1.87 -8.42
C SER A 44 0.43 -0.77 -7.42
N SER A 45 -0.26 0.37 -7.47
CA SER A 45 -0.03 1.48 -6.54
C SER A 45 -0.46 1.09 -5.13
N ALA A 46 -1.63 0.47 -4.97
CA ALA A 46 -2.12 -0.01 -3.68
C ALA A 46 -1.19 -1.07 -3.07
N VAL A 47 -0.71 -2.02 -3.88
CA VAL A 47 0.24 -3.05 -3.44
C VAL A 47 1.56 -2.43 -2.98
N MET A 48 2.10 -1.46 -3.74
CA MET A 48 3.32 -0.76 -3.37
C MET A 48 3.15 0.03 -2.07
N GLU A 49 2.03 0.75 -1.94
CA GLU A 49 1.69 1.48 -0.71
C GLU A 49 1.64 0.55 0.49
N GLY A 50 0.99 -0.62 0.37
CA GLY A 50 0.90 -1.61 1.43
C GLY A 50 2.25 -2.19 1.83
N ALA A 51 3.09 -2.51 0.84
CA ALA A 51 4.45 -2.99 1.08
C ALA A 51 5.32 -1.94 1.79
N GLN A 52 5.26 -0.68 1.35
CA GLN A 52 5.99 0.41 1.99
C GLN A 52 5.46 0.72 3.39
N GLN A 53 4.14 0.69 3.59
CA GLN A 53 3.52 0.88 4.90
C GLN A 53 4.02 -0.18 5.89
N PHE A 54 3.99 -1.45 5.50
CA PHE A 54 4.47 -2.53 6.35
C PHE A 54 5.97 -2.41 6.63
N ALA A 55 6.81 -2.15 5.61
CA ALA A 55 8.24 -1.97 5.80
C ALA A 55 8.57 -0.83 6.78
N ARG A 56 7.90 0.33 6.64
CA ARG A 56 8.04 1.46 7.58
C ARG A 56 7.62 1.08 9.00
N ASP A 57 6.55 0.31 9.14
CA ASP A 57 6.08 -0.12 10.46
C ASP A 57 7.00 -1.16 11.09
N VAL A 58 7.65 -2.03 10.31
CA VAL A 58 8.72 -2.92 10.80
C VAL A 58 9.88 -2.09 11.35
N ASP A 59 10.38 -1.10 10.61
CA ASP A 59 11.46 -0.23 11.07
C ASP A 59 11.05 0.56 12.31
N ARG A 60 9.82 1.08 12.35
CA ARG A 60 9.27 1.77 13.52
C ARG A 60 9.20 0.86 14.73
N THR A 61 8.68 -0.36 14.58
CA THR A 61 8.55 -1.37 15.64
C THR A 61 9.92 -1.67 16.23
N ARG A 62 10.94 -1.82 15.37
CA ARG A 62 12.32 -1.98 15.77
C ARG A 62 12.85 -0.79 16.57
N THR A 63 12.60 0.45 16.11
CA THR A 63 13.04 1.64 16.85
C THR A 63 12.33 1.77 18.21
N SER A 64 11.06 1.39 18.31
CA SER A 64 10.32 1.38 19.57
C SER A 64 10.91 0.37 20.56
N ALA A 65 11.30 -0.82 20.10
CA ALA A 65 11.97 -1.81 20.95
C ALA A 65 13.25 -1.27 21.60
N LYS A 66 14.05 -0.53 20.84
CA LYS A 66 15.25 0.13 21.35
C LYS A 66 14.92 1.25 22.34
N ARG A 67 13.99 2.12 21.95
CA ARG A 67 13.65 3.34 22.72
C ARG A 67 13.03 3.01 24.07
N GLU A 68 12.16 2.02 24.11
CA GLU A 68 11.39 1.68 25.30
C GLU A 68 12.01 0.52 26.10
N ASN A 69 13.14 0.00 25.64
CA ASN A 69 13.86 -1.12 26.25
C ASN A 69 12.93 -2.32 26.58
N ALA A 70 12.02 -2.61 25.66
CA ALA A 70 10.98 -3.61 25.79
C ALA A 70 10.83 -4.39 24.48
N CYS A 71 10.33 -5.63 24.52
CA CYS A 71 10.11 -6.37 23.30
C CYS A 71 8.89 -5.84 22.54
N TRP A 72 9.05 -5.71 21.23
CA TRP A 72 7.97 -5.35 20.31
C TRP A 72 7.83 -6.40 19.21
N ARG A 73 6.59 -6.72 18.86
CA ARG A 73 6.27 -7.72 17.84
C ARG A 73 5.46 -7.07 16.73
N ILE A 74 5.77 -7.44 15.49
CA ILE A 74 4.91 -7.15 14.34
C ILE A 74 4.55 -8.47 13.65
N GLN A 75 3.27 -8.65 13.33
CA GLN A 75 2.77 -9.87 12.70
C GLN A 75 1.52 -9.62 11.87
N PRO A 76 1.35 -10.28 10.70
CA PRO A 76 0.07 -10.34 10.01
C PRO A 76 -1.01 -10.96 10.91
N SER A 77 -2.28 -10.61 10.70
CA SER A 77 -3.39 -11.22 11.44
C SER A 77 -3.65 -12.69 11.07
N ALA A 78 -3.14 -13.14 9.93
CA ALA A 78 -3.18 -14.51 9.45
C ALA A 78 -1.95 -14.80 8.56
N SER A 79 -1.57 -16.07 8.42
CA SER A 79 -0.47 -16.46 7.55
C SER A 79 -0.75 -16.26 6.06
N THR A 80 -2.01 -16.31 5.66
CA THR A 80 -2.46 -16.11 4.27
C THR A 80 -3.62 -15.10 4.23
N ASN A 81 -3.72 -14.39 3.11
CA ASN A 81 -4.83 -13.47 2.82
C ASN A 81 -5.12 -12.42 3.93
N ALA A 82 -4.12 -12.05 4.73
CA ALA A 82 -4.30 -11.09 5.81
C ALA A 82 -4.54 -9.69 5.25
N THR A 83 -5.61 -9.03 5.68
CA THR A 83 -5.90 -7.62 5.31
C THR A 83 -5.46 -6.64 6.38
N THR A 84 -4.99 -7.16 7.52
CA THR A 84 -4.52 -6.40 8.68
C THR A 84 -3.25 -7.04 9.24
N TYR A 85 -2.51 -6.25 10.00
CA TYR A 85 -1.39 -6.71 10.82
C TYR A 85 -1.41 -6.00 12.18
N LEU A 86 -0.75 -6.63 13.15
CA LEU A 86 -0.70 -6.20 14.54
C LEU A 86 0.72 -5.72 14.86
N ILE A 87 0.80 -4.65 15.63
CA ILE A 87 2.02 -4.17 16.29
C ILE A 87 1.75 -4.26 17.79
N GLU A 88 2.57 -5.01 18.50
CA GLU A 88 2.36 -5.36 19.89
C GLU A 88 3.57 -4.98 20.74
N ARG A 89 3.30 -4.52 21.96
CA ARG A 89 4.32 -4.21 22.97
C ARG A 89 4.18 -5.15 24.16
N PHE A 90 5.31 -5.60 24.68
CA PHE A 90 5.40 -6.44 25.87
C PHE A 90 6.10 -5.70 27.02
N THR A 91 5.91 -6.17 28.25
CA THR A 91 6.69 -5.71 29.41
C THR A 91 8.01 -6.45 29.55
N THR A 92 8.15 -7.59 28.88
CA THR A 92 9.35 -8.44 28.91
C THR A 92 10.29 -8.10 27.75
N SER A 93 11.54 -8.57 27.85
CA SER A 93 12.55 -8.45 26.80
C SER A 93 12.45 -9.53 25.71
N THR A 94 11.53 -10.50 25.82
CA THR A 94 11.46 -11.69 24.94
C THR A 94 10.10 -11.94 24.30
N CYS A 95 9.21 -10.94 24.26
CA CYS A 95 7.88 -11.01 23.62
C CYS A 95 7.02 -12.20 24.09
N THR A 96 7.19 -12.59 25.35
CA THR A 96 6.46 -13.69 25.98
C THR A 96 5.25 -13.16 26.78
N GLY A 97 4.20 -13.98 26.84
CA GLY A 97 2.97 -13.66 27.58
C GLY A 97 1.99 -12.80 26.79
N THR A 98 1.19 -12.01 27.51
CA THR A 98 0.16 -11.14 26.92
C THR A 98 0.76 -9.77 26.57
N ALA A 99 0.51 -9.29 25.35
CA ALA A 99 0.87 -7.95 24.96
C ALA A 99 0.14 -6.92 25.85
N VAL A 100 0.86 -5.92 26.34
CA VAL A 100 0.28 -4.82 27.13
C VAL A 100 -0.30 -3.72 26.26
N SER A 101 0.01 -3.72 24.97
CA SER A 101 -0.61 -2.86 23.97
C SER A 101 -0.60 -3.58 22.63
N THR A 102 -1.72 -3.53 21.93
CA THR A 102 -1.89 -4.08 20.59
C THR A 102 -2.49 -3.00 19.70
N GLN A 103 -1.79 -2.69 18.62
CA GLN A 103 -2.24 -1.78 17.59
C GLN A 103 -2.52 -2.55 16.30
N THR A 104 -3.75 -2.45 15.81
CA THR A 104 -4.14 -3.01 14.51
C THR A 104 -3.90 -1.98 13.41
N ARG A 105 -3.30 -2.42 12.31
CA ARG A 105 -3.12 -1.66 11.08
C ARG A 105 -3.81 -2.38 9.93
N THR A 106 -4.50 -1.62 9.10
CA THR A 106 -5.18 -2.13 7.91
C THR A 106 -4.32 -1.85 6.69
N LEU A 107 -4.21 -2.83 5.79
CA LEU A 107 -3.55 -2.66 4.52
C LEU A 107 -4.43 -1.83 3.56
N PRO A 108 -3.86 -1.22 2.51
CA PRO A 108 -4.64 -0.54 1.48
C PRO A 108 -5.74 -1.44 0.91
N ARG A 109 -6.89 -0.84 0.57
CA ARG A 109 -8.05 -1.57 0.05
C ARG A 109 -7.68 -2.39 -1.18
N GLY A 110 -8.19 -3.62 -1.24
CA GLY A 110 -7.93 -4.57 -2.32
C GLY A 110 -6.56 -5.22 -2.28
N THR A 111 -5.78 -5.02 -1.21
CA THR A 111 -4.53 -5.74 -0.98
C THR A 111 -4.68 -6.76 0.14
N GLN A 112 -3.87 -7.80 0.06
CA GLN A 112 -3.75 -8.84 1.08
C GLN A 112 -2.29 -9.21 1.27
N MET A 113 -1.94 -9.70 2.44
CA MET A 113 -0.59 -10.14 2.80
C MET A 113 -0.56 -11.64 3.06
N THR A 114 0.53 -12.27 2.65
CA THR A 114 0.82 -13.68 2.91
C THR A 114 2.24 -13.81 3.42
N SER A 115 2.45 -14.57 4.48
CA SER A 115 3.77 -14.96 4.98
C SER A 115 4.17 -16.30 4.36
N ASN A 116 5.44 -16.44 4.00
CA ASN A 116 5.99 -17.71 3.49
C ASN A 116 6.58 -18.61 4.61
N SER A 117 6.34 -18.25 5.87
CA SER A 117 6.82 -18.97 7.05
C SER A 117 5.64 -19.39 7.93
N THR A 118 5.79 -20.53 8.61
CA THR A 118 4.86 -20.98 9.66
C THR A 118 4.89 -20.03 10.86
N GLU A 119 6.05 -19.45 11.15
CA GLU A 119 6.19 -18.35 12.10
C GLU A 119 6.05 -17.03 11.36
N ILE A 120 4.94 -16.33 11.62
CA ILE A 120 4.57 -15.10 10.91
C ILE A 120 4.99 -13.84 11.69
N ASN A 121 5.56 -14.06 12.86
CA ASN A 121 5.90 -13.05 13.85
C ASN A 121 7.34 -12.58 13.64
N VAL A 122 7.54 -11.28 13.79
CA VAL A 122 8.88 -10.69 13.89
C VAL A 122 8.99 -10.03 15.24
N ASN A 123 9.84 -10.58 16.08
CA ASN A 123 10.11 -10.04 17.40
C ASN A 123 11.36 -9.17 17.33
N PHE A 124 11.25 -7.96 17.89
CA PHE A 124 12.37 -7.07 18.11
C PHE A 124 12.65 -6.99 19.59
N VAL A 125 13.79 -7.57 19.99
CA VAL A 125 14.22 -7.62 21.38
C VAL A 125 15.15 -6.45 21.72
N PRO A 126 14.99 -5.83 22.91
CA PRO A 126 15.90 -4.81 23.42
C PRO A 126 17.26 -5.43 23.83
N PRO A 127 18.30 -4.62 24.08
CA PRO A 127 18.36 -3.17 23.88
C PRO A 127 18.67 -2.78 22.42
N TYR A 128 19.10 -3.73 21.59
CA TYR A 128 19.62 -3.46 20.25
C TYR A 128 18.57 -3.56 19.14
N GLY A 129 17.30 -3.88 19.47
CA GLY A 129 16.24 -4.08 18.48
C GLY A 129 16.64 -5.14 17.47
N THR A 130 17.26 -6.22 17.95
CA THR A 130 17.62 -7.37 17.11
C THR A 130 16.40 -8.26 16.97
N THR A 131 16.35 -9.00 15.88
CA THR A 131 15.36 -10.05 15.67
C THR A 131 16.07 -11.40 15.60
N ASP A 132 15.34 -12.40 16.06
CA ASP A 132 15.50 -13.84 15.91
C ASP A 132 15.42 -14.32 14.44
N ALA A 133 15.13 -13.43 13.48
CA ALA A 133 14.77 -13.76 12.11
C ALA A 133 15.70 -14.76 11.36
N SER A 134 15.21 -16.00 11.23
CA SER A 134 15.18 -16.70 9.94
C SER A 134 14.55 -15.77 8.88
N PRO A 135 14.93 -15.80 7.59
CA PRO A 135 14.41 -14.83 6.62
C PRO A 135 12.88 -14.84 6.56
N ASN A 136 12.24 -13.83 7.17
CA ASN A 136 10.79 -13.67 7.13
C ASN A 136 10.44 -12.92 5.83
N GLU A 137 9.72 -13.61 4.95
CA GLU A 137 9.21 -13.09 3.69
C GLU A 137 7.71 -12.91 3.75
N TYR A 138 7.28 -11.67 3.54
CA TYR A 138 5.88 -11.28 3.46
C TYR A 138 5.60 -10.78 2.05
N THR A 139 4.54 -11.27 1.43
CA THR A 139 4.13 -10.82 0.10
C THR A 139 2.80 -10.08 0.21
N VAL A 140 2.81 -8.81 -0.17
CA VAL A 140 1.59 -8.02 -0.37
C VAL A 140 1.17 -8.20 -1.83
N ALA A 141 -0.08 -8.57 -2.05
CA ALA A 141 -0.62 -8.82 -3.39
C ALA A 141 -2.01 -8.22 -3.56
N TRP A 142 -2.40 -7.94 -4.80
CA TRP A 142 -3.76 -7.52 -5.12
C TRP A 142 -4.72 -8.71 -5.01
N THR A 143 -5.85 -8.54 -4.31
CA THR A 143 -6.81 -9.62 -4.03
C THR A 143 -7.45 -10.19 -5.30
N GLY A 144 -7.69 -9.34 -6.31
CA GLY A 144 -8.28 -9.76 -7.58
C GLY A 144 -7.29 -10.40 -8.57
N ASN A 145 -5.98 -10.26 -8.34
CA ASN A 145 -4.92 -10.83 -9.17
C ASN A 145 -3.59 -10.82 -8.42
N THR A 146 -3.21 -11.98 -7.87
CA THR A 146 -2.03 -12.13 -7.01
C THR A 146 -0.70 -12.00 -7.75
N THR A 147 -0.70 -11.95 -9.09
CA THR A 147 0.48 -11.67 -9.91
C THR A 147 0.96 -10.22 -9.73
N ILE A 148 0.07 -9.32 -9.33
CA ILE A 148 0.44 -7.95 -8.95
C ILE A 148 0.80 -8.00 -7.46
N SER A 149 2.09 -8.14 -7.18
CA SER A 149 2.59 -8.32 -5.82
C SER A 149 3.92 -7.62 -5.56
N ARG A 150 4.24 -7.46 -4.27
CA ARG A 150 5.52 -6.98 -3.74
C ARG A 150 5.91 -7.81 -2.54
N THR A 151 7.16 -8.25 -2.51
CA THR A 151 7.69 -9.06 -1.42
C THR A 151 8.56 -8.22 -0.53
N ILE A 152 8.22 -8.17 0.75
CA ILE A 152 9.02 -7.59 1.82
C ILE A 152 9.79 -8.71 2.49
N ARG A 153 11.11 -8.63 2.43
CA ARG A 153 12.01 -9.54 3.16
C ARG A 153 12.66 -8.80 4.30
N ILE A 154 12.59 -9.38 5.48
CA ILE A 154 13.35 -8.94 6.65
C ILE A 154 14.62 -9.79 6.70
N THR A 155 15.77 -9.11 6.70
CA THR A 155 17.08 -9.73 6.55
C THR A 155 17.94 -9.51 7.78
N SER A 156 18.71 -10.54 8.12
CA SER A 156 19.66 -10.54 9.23
C SER A 156 18.99 -10.35 10.61
N VAL A 157 19.75 -10.65 11.66
CA VAL A 157 19.39 -10.36 13.05
C VAL A 157 19.21 -8.85 13.31
N LEU A 158 19.66 -8.00 12.40
CA LEU A 158 19.47 -6.55 12.47
C LEU A 158 18.11 -6.09 11.93
N GLY A 159 17.31 -6.98 11.33
CA GLY A 159 15.95 -6.68 10.91
C GLY A 159 15.83 -5.72 9.73
N LYS A 160 16.80 -5.70 8.82
CA LYS A 160 16.78 -4.81 7.66
C LYS A 160 15.67 -5.23 6.69
N THR A 161 14.81 -4.29 6.33
CA THR A 161 13.72 -4.51 5.36
C THR A 161 14.17 -4.26 3.92
N VAL A 162 13.74 -5.11 3.00
CA VAL A 162 13.96 -4.96 1.55
C VAL A 162 12.68 -5.30 0.82
N ILE A 163 12.22 -4.38 -0.03
CA ILE A 163 11.05 -4.58 -0.90
C ILE A 163 11.55 -5.02 -2.29
N ARG A 164 10.92 -6.04 -2.86
CA ARG A 164 11.17 -6.58 -4.21
C ARG A 164 9.85 -6.64 -4.99
#